data_AF-A0A2T5I4E8-F1
#
_entry.id   AF-A0A2T5I4E8-F1
#
_cell.length_a   1.000
_cell.length_b   1.000
_cell.length_c   1.000
_cell.angle_alpha   90.00
_cell.angle_beta   90.00
_cell.angle_gamma   90.00
#
_symmetry.space_group_name_H-M   'P 1'
#
loop_
_entity.id
_entity.type
_entity.pdbx_description
1 polymer ?
#
loop_
_entity_poly.entity_id
_entity_poly.type
_entity_poly.pdbx_seq_one_letter_code
_entity_poly.pdbx_strand_id
1 'polypeptide(L)'
;MIQILKSLVSFLMFLIVLFFISTILTITTGFPAWLSATVSVVCATFAAWFTWKLVAGERVNTLVAVTGGALILGGLFFTLGFLGPMVISKDTNQGPMIGLFIAAPLGLVVGAIGGYVYASRQNAGAAD
;
A
#
# COMPACT_ATOMS: atom_id res chain seq x y z
N MET A 1 -0.38 -20.53 14.73
CA MET A 1 -0.32 -19.05 14.85
C MET A 1 0.23 -18.35 13.61
N ILE A 2 1.37 -18.78 13.03
CA ILE A 2 2.01 -18.07 11.91
C ILE A 2 1.15 -18.00 10.63
N GLN A 3 0.36 -19.04 10.33
CA GLN A 3 -0.55 -19.04 9.16
C GLN A 3 -1.71 -18.04 9.33
N ILE A 4 -2.29 -17.95 10.53
CA ILE A 4 -3.37 -16.99 10.83
C ILE A 4 -2.84 -15.56 10.68
N LEU A 5 -1.62 -15.29 11.18
CA LEU A 5 -0.98 -13.98 11.04
C LEU A 5 -0.76 -13.63 9.55
N LYS A 6 -0.24 -14.56 8.74
CA LYS A 6 -0.04 -14.35 7.30
C LYS A 6 -1.35 -13.96 6.61
N SER A 7 -2.41 -14.73 6.82
CA SER A 7 -3.72 -14.45 6.23
C SER A 7 -4.29 -13.12 6.70
N LEU A 8 -4.20 -12.82 8.01
CA LEU A 8 -4.73 -11.60 8.58
C LEU A 8 -4.02 -10.35 8.02
N VAL A 9 -2.69 -10.33 8.04
CA VAL A 9 -1.92 -9.17 7.57
C VAL A 9 -2.07 -9.01 6.06
N SER A 10 -2.07 -10.10 5.29
CA SER A 10 -2.27 -10.03 3.85
C SER A 10 -3.67 -9.52 3.47
N PHE A 11 -4.70 -9.96 4.20
CA PHE A 11 -6.07 -9.47 4.00
C PHE A 11 -6.21 -8.00 4.41
N LEU A 12 -5.58 -7.57 5.51
CA LEU A 12 -5.56 -6.17 5.89
C LEU A 12 -4.90 -5.30 4.82
N MET A 13 -3.74 -5.73 4.30
CA MET A 13 -3.04 -4.99 3.25
C MET A 13 -3.80 -4.98 1.93
N PHE A 14 -4.52 -6.06 1.60
CA PHE A 14 -5.47 -6.08 0.49
C PHE A 14 -6.50 -4.95 0.62
N LEU A 15 -7.18 -4.86 1.77
CA LEU A 15 -8.21 -3.84 1.99
C LEU A 15 -7.67 -2.42 1.95
N ILE A 16 -6.50 -2.18 2.56
CA ILE A 16 -5.84 -0.87 2.57
C ILE A 16 -5.50 -0.41 1.15
N VAL A 17 -4.86 -1.28 0.36
CA VAL A 17 -4.45 -0.93 -1.01
C VAL A 17 -5.65 -0.84 -1.94
N LEU A 18 -6.67 -1.69 -1.76
CA LEU A 18 -7.92 -1.63 -2.50
C LEU A 18 -8.61 -0.27 -2.27
N PHE A 19 -8.76 0.15 -1.01
CA PHE A 19 -9.32 1.44 -0.65
C PHE A 19 -8.51 2.58 -1.27
N PHE A 20 -7.19 2.58 -1.06
CA PHE A 20 -6.29 3.59 -1.58
C PHE A 20 -6.41 3.80 -3.10
N ILE A 21 -6.21 2.74 -3.88
CA ILE A 21 -6.19 2.84 -5.35
C ILE A 21 -7.58 3.16 -5.89
N SER A 22 -8.62 2.51 -5.34
CA SER A 22 -10.01 2.76 -5.76
C SER A 22 -10.43 4.21 -5.52
N THR A 23 -10.13 4.75 -4.33
CA THR A 23 -10.47 6.13 -3.98
C THR A 23 -9.70 7.13 -4.83
N ILE A 24 -8.38 6.96 -5.02
CA ILE A 24 -7.62 7.85 -5.88
C ILE A 24 -8.15 7.82 -7.32
N LEU A 25 -8.29 6.65 -7.92
CA LEU A 25 -8.75 6.54 -9.31
C LEU A 25 -10.15 7.16 -9.49
N THR A 26 -11.05 6.93 -8.55
CA THR A 26 -12.42 7.47 -8.64
C THR A 26 -12.47 8.99 -8.52
N ILE A 27 -11.59 9.61 -7.71
CA ILE A 27 -11.63 11.05 -7.45
C ILE A 27 -10.76 11.84 -8.45
N THR A 28 -9.66 11.27 -8.93
CA THR A 28 -8.69 11.99 -9.78
C THR A 28 -8.83 11.68 -11.26
N THR A 29 -9.58 10.64 -11.64
CA THR A 29 -9.76 10.23 -13.03
C THR A 29 -11.23 10.17 -13.42
N GLY A 30 -11.51 10.30 -14.72
CA GLY A 30 -12.84 10.06 -15.31
C GLY A 30 -13.02 8.64 -15.82
N PHE A 31 -12.26 7.66 -15.30
CA PHE A 31 -12.33 6.29 -15.79
C PHE A 31 -13.67 5.63 -15.47
N PRO A 32 -14.14 4.71 -16.34
CA PRO A 32 -15.33 3.94 -16.05
C PRO A 32 -15.09 3.04 -14.83
N ALA A 33 -16.14 2.86 -14.01
CA ALA A 33 -16.04 2.18 -12.72
C ALA A 33 -15.41 0.78 -12.79
N TRP A 34 -15.67 0.02 -13.87
CA TRP A 34 -15.12 -1.32 -14.05
C TRP A 34 -13.59 -1.31 -14.20
N LEU A 35 -13.03 -0.29 -14.88
CA LEU A 35 -11.59 -0.16 -15.09
C LEU A 35 -10.90 0.20 -13.78
N SER A 36 -11.43 1.19 -13.06
CA SER A 36 -10.94 1.56 -11.74
C SER A 36 -10.99 0.37 -10.77
N ALA A 37 -12.10 -0.36 -10.73
CA ALA A 37 -12.23 -1.56 -9.90
C ALA A 37 -11.20 -2.63 -10.27
N THR A 38 -11.00 -2.89 -11.56
CA THR A 38 -10.03 -3.89 -12.05
C THR A 38 -8.61 -3.53 -11.61
N VAL A 39 -8.17 -2.30 -11.86
CA VAL A 39 -6.83 -1.82 -11.47
C VAL A 39 -6.65 -1.91 -9.95
N SER A 40 -7.66 -1.48 -9.19
CA SER A 40 -7.63 -1.51 -7.72
C SER A 40 -7.48 -2.93 -7.18
N VAL A 41 -8.24 -3.89 -7.71
CA VAL A 41 -8.18 -5.30 -7.32
C VAL A 41 -6.85 -5.94 -7.68
N VAL A 42 -6.28 -5.60 -8.84
CA VAL A 42 -4.96 -6.08 -9.26
C VAL A 42 -3.88 -5.57 -8.29
N CYS A 43 -3.85 -4.27 -8.00
CA CYS A 43 -2.91 -3.68 -7.05
C CYS A 43 -3.08 -4.25 -5.63
N ALA A 44 -4.32 -4.42 -5.17
CA ALA A 44 -4.62 -4.97 -3.86
C ALA A 44 -4.20 -6.43 -3.73
N THR A 45 -4.49 -7.25 -4.75
CA THR A 45 -4.07 -8.66 -4.79
C THR A 45 -2.54 -8.77 -4.79
N PHE A 46 -1.85 -7.92 -5.56
CA PHE A 46 -0.39 -7.86 -5.55
C PHE A 46 0.16 -7.50 -4.17
N ALA A 47 -0.39 -6.49 -3.50
CA ALA A 47 0.03 -6.11 -2.16
C ALA A 47 -0.23 -7.21 -1.12
N ALA A 48 -1.35 -7.91 -1.21
CA ALA A 48 -1.68 -9.05 -0.36
C ALA A 48 -0.67 -10.18 -0.53
N TRP A 49 -0.39 -10.55 -1.78
CA TRP A 49 0.59 -11.59 -2.12
C TRP A 49 2.01 -11.20 -1.67
N PHE A 50 2.43 -9.96 -1.90
CA PHE A 50 3.74 -9.47 -1.47
C PHE A 50 3.88 -9.49 0.06
N THR A 51 2.83 -9.06 0.78
CA THR A 51 2.78 -9.12 2.24
C THR A 51 2.88 -10.56 2.75
N TRP A 52 2.21 -11.49 2.08
CA TRP A 52 2.31 -12.91 2.40
C TRP A 52 3.75 -13.41 2.29
N LYS A 53 4.46 -13.04 1.21
CA LYS A 53 5.87 -13.38 0.99
C LYS A 53 6.77 -12.78 2.07
N LEU A 54 6.54 -11.51 2.45
CA LEU A 54 7.25 -10.83 3.54
C LEU A 54 7.11 -11.57 4.88
N VAL A 55 5.87 -11.90 5.27
CA VAL A 55 5.61 -12.61 6.54
C VAL A 55 6.09 -14.06 6.47
N ALA A 56 6.17 -14.66 5.28
CA ALA A 56 6.78 -15.97 5.07
C ALA A 56 8.32 -15.97 5.14
N GLY A 57 8.95 -14.79 5.18
CA GLY A 57 10.40 -14.66 5.13
C GLY A 57 10.98 -15.08 3.79
N GLU A 58 10.16 -15.12 2.75
CA GLU A 58 10.59 -15.51 1.41
C GLU A 58 11.40 -14.40 0.77
N ARG A 59 12.33 -14.80 -0.10
CA ARG A 59 13.12 -13.84 -0.86
C ARG A 59 12.30 -13.26 -2.00
N VAL A 60 12.42 -11.95 -2.17
CA VAL A 60 11.69 -11.19 -3.17
C VAL A 60 12.67 -10.37 -4.01
N ASN A 61 12.39 -10.25 -5.31
CA ASN A 61 13.17 -9.39 -6.19
C ASN A 61 13.05 -7.93 -5.72
N THR A 62 14.13 -7.16 -5.85
CA THR A 62 14.18 -5.72 -5.56
C THR A 62 13.01 -4.95 -6.18
N LEU A 63 12.66 -5.21 -7.45
CA LEU A 63 11.54 -4.53 -8.10
C LEU A 63 10.22 -4.80 -7.38
N VAL A 64 9.94 -6.07 -7.06
CA VAL A 64 8.73 -6.50 -6.34
C VAL A 64 8.69 -5.87 -4.94
N ALA A 65 9.83 -5.81 -4.26
CA ALA A 65 9.93 -5.22 -2.94
C ALA A 65 9.69 -3.71 -2.96
N VAL A 66 10.26 -3.00 -3.92
CA VAL A 66 10.06 -1.56 -4.12
C VAL A 66 8.59 -1.25 -4.43
N THR A 67 8.00 -1.93 -5.41
CA THR A 67 6.60 -1.69 -5.80
C THR A 67 5.63 -2.10 -4.71
N GLY A 68 5.87 -3.23 -4.05
CA GLY A 68 5.04 -3.73 -2.97
C GLY A 68 5.12 -2.85 -1.72
N GLY A 69 6.33 -2.42 -1.36
CA GLY A 69 6.56 -1.48 -0.26
C GLY A 69 5.87 -0.13 -0.51
N ALA A 70 6.02 0.42 -1.72
CA ALA A 70 5.37 1.66 -2.12
C ALA A 70 3.84 1.56 -1.99
N LEU A 71 3.22 0.52 -2.55
CA LEU A 71 1.77 0.34 -2.48
C LEU A 71 1.25 0.22 -1.04
N ILE A 72 1.93 -0.57 -0.20
CA ILE A 72 1.51 -0.79 1.19
C ILE A 72 1.64 0.49 2.02
N LEU A 73 2.81 1.12 2.03
CA LEU A 73 3.03 2.33 2.84
C LEU A 73 2.30 3.54 2.27
N GLY A 74 2.19 3.66 0.94
CA GLY A 74 1.33 4.62 0.27
C GLY A 74 -0.12 4.48 0.69
N GLY A 75 -0.65 3.25 0.68
CA GLY A 75 -2.01 2.97 1.13
C GLY A 75 -2.25 3.24 2.61
N LEU A 76 -1.30 2.89 3.47
CA LEU A 76 -1.36 3.18 4.91
C LEU A 76 -1.39 4.69 5.18
N PHE A 77 -0.45 5.43 4.61
CA PHE A 77 -0.37 6.88 4.79
C PHE A 77 -1.57 7.58 4.17
N PHE A 78 -2.02 7.14 2.99
CA PHE A 78 -3.26 7.61 2.40
C PHE A 78 -4.43 7.40 3.35
N THR A 79 -4.63 6.19 3.85
CA THR A 79 -5.77 5.86 4.71
C THR A 79 -5.79 6.73 5.95
N LEU A 80 -4.65 6.90 6.62
CA LEU A 80 -4.53 7.76 7.79
C LEU A 80 -4.71 9.24 7.46
N GLY A 81 -4.09 9.74 6.39
CA GLY A 81 -4.18 11.15 6.00
C GLY A 81 -5.51 11.53 5.35
N PHE A 82 -6.25 10.56 4.81
CA PHE A 82 -7.54 10.76 4.15
C PHE A 82 -8.68 10.64 5.17
N LEU A 83 -8.70 9.56 5.96
CA LEU A 83 -9.77 9.32 6.94
C LEU A 83 -9.52 10.05 8.26
N GLY A 84 -8.27 10.21 8.70
CA GLY A 84 -7.94 10.84 9.98
C GLY A 84 -8.56 12.24 10.13
N PRO A 85 -8.29 13.17 9.18
CA PRO A 85 -8.91 14.49 9.21
C PRO A 85 -10.44 14.47 9.08
N MET A 86 -11.04 13.51 8.34
CA MET A 86 -12.50 13.40 8.26
C MET A 86 -13.16 13.07 9.60
N VAL A 87 -12.47 12.32 10.46
CA VAL A 87 -13.00 11.94 11.78
C VAL A 87 -12.81 13.07 12.79
N ILE A 88 -11.66 13.76 12.75
CA ILE A 88 -11.27 14.77 13.74
C ILE A 88 -11.82 16.16 13.40
N SER A 89 -11.78 16.55 12.13
CA SER A 89 -12.07 17.90 11.66
C SER A 89 -13.21 17.89 10.64
N LYS A 90 -14.41 17.57 11.14
CA LYS A 90 -15.64 17.38 10.36
C LYS A 90 -16.12 18.64 9.62
N ASP A 91 -15.69 19.82 10.07
CA ASP A 91 -16.18 21.09 9.54
C ASP A 91 -15.37 21.62 8.34
N THR A 92 -14.36 20.86 7.87
CA THR A 92 -13.55 21.25 6.71
C THR A 92 -13.63 20.20 5.60
N ASN A 93 -14.07 20.60 4.40
CA ASN A 93 -14.00 19.74 3.20
C ASN A 93 -12.55 19.53 2.71
N GLN A 94 -11.56 20.17 3.35
CA GLN A 94 -10.15 20.08 2.99
C GLN A 94 -9.41 18.94 3.70
N GLY A 95 -10.00 18.35 4.75
CA GLY A 95 -9.37 17.26 5.51
C GLY A 95 -8.78 16.14 4.64
N PRO A 96 -9.50 15.62 3.63
CA PRO A 96 -9.01 14.52 2.79
C PRO A 96 -7.82 14.89 1.89
N MET A 97 -7.55 16.18 1.67
CA MET A 97 -6.47 16.64 0.78
C MET A 97 -5.09 16.33 1.34
N ILE A 98 -4.94 16.29 2.67
CA ILE A 98 -3.68 15.88 3.31
C ILE A 98 -3.35 14.44 2.90
N GLY A 99 -4.36 13.56 2.92
CA GLY A 99 -4.25 12.18 2.44
C GLY A 99 -3.78 12.09 1.00
N LEU A 100 -4.39 12.89 0.12
CA LEU A 100 -4.14 12.85 -1.32
C LEU A 100 -2.77 13.44 -1.71
N PHE A 101 -2.43 14.63 -1.22
CA PHE A 101 -1.29 15.39 -1.73
C PHE A 101 -0.01 15.26 -0.91
N ILE A 102 -0.12 14.85 0.36
CA ILE A 102 1.04 14.82 1.27
C ILE A 102 1.28 13.39 1.75
N ALA A 103 0.31 12.81 2.44
CA ALA A 103 0.50 11.52 3.10
C ALA A 103 0.74 10.40 2.09
N ALA A 104 -0.11 10.25 1.06
CA ALA A 104 0.06 9.18 0.08
C ALA A 104 1.38 9.27 -0.71
N PRO A 105 1.79 10.43 -1.26
CA PRO A 105 3.11 10.54 -1.91
C PRO A 105 4.28 10.25 -0.97
N LEU A 106 4.24 10.73 0.27
CA LEU A 106 5.27 10.40 1.26
C LEU A 106 5.31 8.90 1.56
N GLY A 107 4.16 8.27 1.76
CA GLY A 107 4.05 6.82 2.00
C GLY A 107 4.58 6.01 0.82
N LEU A 108 4.30 6.42 -0.42
CA LEU A 108 4.83 5.77 -1.62
C LEU A 108 6.36 5.84 -1.66
N VAL A 109 6.95 7.01 -1.40
CA VAL A 109 8.41 7.21 -1.44
C VAL A 109 9.09 6.42 -0.32
N VAL A 110 8.61 6.56 0.92
CA VAL A 110 9.15 5.83 2.08
C VAL A 110 8.99 4.32 1.88
N GLY A 111 7.87 3.88 1.31
CA GLY A 111 7.61 2.49 0.96
C GLY A 111 8.54 1.93 -0.09
N ALA A 112 8.79 2.68 -1.16
CA ALA A 112 9.75 2.31 -2.20
C ALA A 112 11.16 2.14 -1.63
N ILE A 113 11.61 3.10 -0.81
CA ILE A 113 12.91 3.06 -0.15
C ILE A 113 12.99 1.87 0.81
N GLY A 114 11.97 1.66 1.64
CA GLY A 114 11.91 0.52 2.57
C GLY A 114 11.96 -0.82 1.85
N GLY A 115 11.24 -0.96 0.74
CA GLY A 115 11.27 -2.14 -0.12
C GLY A 115 12.65 -2.41 -0.72
N TYR A 116 13.31 -1.36 -1.24
CA TYR A 116 14.67 -1.45 -1.77
C TYR A 116 15.67 -1.92 -0.71
N VAL A 117 15.65 -1.29 0.48
CA VAL A 117 16.54 -1.63 1.59
C VAL A 117 16.29 -3.06 2.06
N TYR A 118 15.03 -3.49 2.12
CA TYR A 118 14.67 -4.85 2.50
C TYR A 118 15.25 -5.90 1.54
N ALA A 119 15.03 -5.75 0.24
CA ALA A 119 15.55 -6.67 -0.77
C ALA A 119 17.09 -6.66 -0.82
N SER A 120 17.71 -5.49 -0.69
CA SER A 120 19.17 -5.35 -0.67
C SER A 120 19.81 -6.13 0.49
N ARG A 121 19.18 -6.08 1.67
CA ARG A 121 19.64 -6.85 2.84
C ARG A 121 19.49 -8.36 2.66
N GLN A 122 18.41 -8.81 2.02
CA GLN A 122 18.23 -10.23 1.70
C GLN A 122 19.29 -10.76 0.72
N ASN A 123 19.73 -9.91 -0.23
CA ASN A 123 20.76 -10.27 -1.19
C ASN A 123 22.17 -10.25 -0.57
N ALA A 124 22.44 -9.32 0.35
CA ALA A 124 23.72 -9.25 1.06
C ALA A 124 23.95 -10.49 1.95
N GLY A 125 22.96 -10.90 2.75
CA GLY A 125 23.04 -12.12 3.57
C GLY A 125 22.95 -13.44 2.78
N ALA A 126 23.09 -13.39 1.46
CA ALA A 126 23.19 -14.55 0.58
C ALA A 126 24.63 -14.84 0.13
N ALA A 127 25.49 -13.83 0.23
CA ALA A 127 26.88 -13.87 -0.22
C ALA A 127 27.85 -14.25 0.90
N ASP A 128 27.35 -14.34 2.13
CA ASP A 128 28.01 -14.88 3.32
C ASP A 128 27.57 -16.33 3.56
#